data_AF-A0A2G9NGL4-F1
#
_entry.id   AF-A0A2G9NGL4-F1
#
_cell.length_a   1.000
_cell.length_b   1.000
_cell.length_c   1.000
_cell.angle_alpha   90.00
_cell.angle_beta   90.00
_cell.angle_gamma   90.00
#
_symmetry.space_group_name_H-M   'P 1'
#
loop_
_entity.id
_entity.type
_entity.pdbx_description
1 polymer ?
#
loop_
_entity_poly.entity_id
_entity_poly.type
_entity_poly.pdbx_seq_one_letter_code
_entity_poly.pdbx_strand_id
1 'polypeptide(L)'
;MNKRGINTIIATVLLILLALVAIFIIWLFLRPTIIGTGGKAADTRDCLRIGVEVEKCEYSLCYGGNIAGSFTALSVKRNAGEGDLTGLAFLVGNDSKTKLIYSENATYKDDLPEQRDISLFAYYFSDLVPTNANVAARIGSNKQTCNPLGGPAECKELVDPDLKGCADFNGDGSLNTLDFITFLAAWSNSSDNGDINQDGNIDQGDFLEFCILMSKEECSQCGYQCS
;
A
#
# COMPACT_ATOMS: atom_id res chain seq x y z
N MET A 1 35.87 -59.51 -57.56
CA MET A 1 35.09 -59.27 -56.32
C MET A 1 35.24 -57.81 -55.92
N ASN A 2 34.22 -56.98 -56.16
CA ASN A 2 34.31 -55.52 -56.05
C ASN A 2 33.41 -55.03 -54.90
N LYS A 3 33.92 -55.07 -53.66
CA LYS A 3 33.21 -54.61 -52.43
C LYS A 3 33.57 -53.16 -52.02
N ARG A 4 34.17 -52.37 -52.91
CA ARG A 4 34.66 -51.02 -52.57
C ARG A 4 33.58 -49.92 -52.53
N GLY A 5 32.35 -50.19 -52.97
CA GLY A 5 31.27 -49.18 -52.98
C GLY A 5 30.41 -49.09 -51.71
N ILE A 6 30.35 -50.15 -50.89
CA ILE A 6 29.41 -50.23 -49.76
C ILE A 6 29.86 -49.32 -48.58
N ASN A 7 31.17 -49.14 -48.40
CA ASN A 7 31.70 -48.39 -47.26
C ASN A 7 31.41 -46.87 -47.36
N THR A 8 31.33 -46.34 -48.57
CA THR A 8 31.03 -44.91 -48.80
C THR A 8 29.57 -44.58 -48.45
N ILE A 9 28.66 -45.49 -48.75
CA ILE A 9 27.23 -45.34 -48.44
C ILE A 9 27.01 -45.35 -46.93
N ILE A 10 27.68 -46.26 -46.22
CA ILE A 10 27.59 -46.32 -44.76
C ILE A 10 28.11 -45.02 -44.13
N ALA A 11 29.25 -44.51 -44.59
CA ALA A 11 29.82 -43.27 -44.08
C ALA A 11 28.91 -42.06 -44.31
N THR A 12 28.26 -41.96 -45.48
CA THR A 12 27.35 -40.84 -45.79
C THR A 12 26.07 -40.91 -44.95
N VAL A 13 25.49 -42.10 -44.77
CA VAL A 13 24.30 -42.28 -43.91
C VAL A 13 24.62 -41.93 -42.46
N LEU A 14 25.79 -42.35 -41.95
CA LEU A 14 26.20 -42.09 -40.58
C LEU A 14 26.44 -40.59 -40.35
N LEU A 15 27.00 -39.88 -41.34
CA LEU A 15 27.20 -38.43 -41.28
C LEU A 15 25.87 -37.67 -41.26
N ILE A 16 24.89 -38.06 -42.09
CA ILE A 16 23.54 -37.45 -42.09
C ILE A 16 22.86 -37.68 -40.74
N LEU A 17 22.96 -38.89 -40.18
CA LEU A 17 22.33 -39.22 -38.90
C LEU A 17 22.93 -38.40 -37.76
N LEU A 18 24.25 -38.20 -37.75
CA LEU A 18 24.92 -37.39 -36.74
C LEU A 18 24.52 -35.91 -36.82
N ALA A 19 24.36 -35.36 -38.04
CA ALA A 19 23.87 -34.00 -38.23
C ALA A 19 22.44 -33.80 -37.69
N LEU A 20 21.54 -34.77 -37.88
CA LEU A 20 20.18 -34.71 -37.35
C LEU A 20 20.15 -34.75 -35.82
N VAL A 21 21.00 -35.57 -35.19
CA VAL A 21 21.15 -35.62 -33.73
C VAL A 21 21.66 -34.29 -33.19
N ALA A 22 22.64 -33.67 -33.86
CA ALA A 22 23.15 -32.37 -33.44
C ALA A 22 22.06 -31.28 -33.47
N ILE A 23 21.25 -31.22 -34.54
CA ILE A 23 20.12 -30.28 -34.64
C ILE A 23 19.10 -30.52 -33.52
N PHE A 24 18.79 -31.78 -33.21
CA PHE A 24 17.85 -32.13 -32.14
C PHE A 24 18.36 -31.69 -30.76
N ILE A 25 19.65 -31.91 -30.47
CA ILE A 25 20.27 -31.47 -29.21
C ILE A 25 20.22 -29.94 -29.11
N ILE A 26 20.60 -29.22 -30.17
CA ILE A 26 20.52 -27.75 -30.19
C ILE A 26 19.09 -27.28 -29.91
N TRP A 27 18.09 -27.97 -30.46
CA TRP A 27 16.69 -27.59 -30.26
C TRP A 27 16.18 -27.82 -28.83
N LEU A 28 16.69 -28.86 -28.15
CA LEU A 28 16.43 -29.09 -26.73
C LEU A 28 16.96 -27.97 -25.82
N PHE A 29 18.10 -27.35 -26.17
CA PHE A 29 18.66 -26.25 -25.38
C PHE A 29 18.07 -24.87 -25.72
N LEU A 30 17.72 -24.63 -26.99
CA LEU A 30 17.14 -23.35 -27.40
C LEU A 30 15.68 -23.20 -26.95
N ARG A 31 14.89 -24.27 -26.94
CA ARG A 31 13.47 -24.23 -26.59
C ARG A 31 13.17 -23.64 -25.20
N PRO A 32 13.80 -24.08 -24.09
CA PRO A 32 13.56 -23.50 -22.77
C PRO A 32 14.05 -22.04 -22.68
N THR A 33 15.10 -21.69 -23.42
CA THR A 33 15.64 -20.32 -23.44
C THR A 33 14.68 -19.35 -24.15
N ILE A 34 14.11 -19.75 -25.29
CA ILE A 34 13.19 -18.91 -26.07
C ILE A 34 11.81 -18.79 -25.38
N ILE A 35 11.30 -19.89 -24.84
CA ILE A 35 9.96 -19.90 -24.20
C ILE A 35 10.02 -19.32 -22.78
N GLY A 36 11.12 -19.53 -22.04
CA GLY A 36 11.25 -19.10 -20.64
C GLY A 36 11.57 -17.62 -20.45
N THR A 37 12.13 -16.94 -21.45
CA THR A 37 12.49 -15.51 -21.35
C THR A 37 11.49 -14.57 -22.01
N GLY A 38 10.76 -15.01 -23.03
CA GLY A 38 9.77 -14.19 -23.73
C GLY A 38 8.54 -13.82 -22.90
N GLY A 39 8.09 -14.72 -22.00
CA GLY A 39 6.89 -14.49 -21.17
C GLY A 39 7.08 -13.37 -20.13
N LYS A 40 8.26 -13.26 -19.51
CA LYS A 40 8.52 -12.27 -18.47
C LYS A 40 8.74 -10.85 -18.99
N ALA A 41 9.18 -10.71 -20.24
CA ALA A 41 9.42 -9.42 -20.87
C ALA A 41 8.14 -8.77 -21.43
N ALA A 42 7.10 -9.57 -21.74
CA ALA A 42 5.81 -9.05 -22.15
C ALA A 42 5.12 -8.30 -20.98
N ASP A 43 5.13 -8.86 -19.78
CA ASP A 43 4.48 -8.27 -18.60
C ASP A 43 5.10 -6.93 -18.17
N THR A 44 6.38 -6.71 -18.44
CA THR A 44 7.04 -5.44 -18.06
C THR A 44 6.56 -4.26 -18.93
N ARG A 45 6.11 -4.53 -20.16
CA ARG A 45 5.56 -3.48 -21.04
C ARG A 45 4.18 -3.02 -20.60
N ASP A 46 3.38 -3.93 -20.06
CA ASP A 46 2.04 -3.61 -19.56
C ASP A 46 2.11 -2.74 -18.30
N CYS A 47 3.13 -2.95 -17.46
CA CYS A 47 3.40 -2.07 -16.32
C CYS A 47 3.69 -0.61 -16.69
N LEU A 48 4.29 -0.35 -17.87
CA LEU A 48 4.58 1.01 -18.32
C LEU A 48 3.35 1.75 -18.86
N ARG A 49 2.28 1.01 -19.19
CA ARG A 49 1.05 1.58 -19.77
C ARG A 49 0.05 2.01 -18.71
N ILE A 50 0.17 1.53 -17.47
CA ILE A 50 -0.71 1.89 -16.37
C ILE A 50 0.02 2.83 -15.41
N GLY A 51 -0.28 4.12 -15.52
CA GLY A 51 0.18 5.13 -14.57
C GLY A 51 -0.73 5.20 -13.35
N VAL A 52 -0.19 4.98 -12.16
CA VAL A 52 -0.87 5.26 -10.89
C VAL A 52 0.06 6.12 -10.02
N GLU A 53 -0.53 7.08 -9.32
CA GLU A 53 0.20 8.00 -8.44
C GLU A 53 -0.59 8.24 -7.15
N VAL A 54 0.12 8.51 -6.06
CA VAL A 54 -0.50 8.99 -4.83
C VAL A 54 -0.73 10.49 -5.00
N GLU A 55 -1.97 10.91 -5.02
CA GLU A 55 -2.36 12.32 -5.13
C GLU A 55 -2.31 13.01 -3.76
N LYS A 56 -2.75 12.31 -2.72
CA LYS A 56 -2.77 12.80 -1.34
C LYS A 56 -2.33 11.68 -0.40
N CYS A 57 -1.36 11.97 0.47
CA CYS A 57 -1.03 11.11 1.60
C CYS A 57 -1.18 11.91 2.88
N GLU A 58 -2.03 11.41 3.77
CA GLU A 58 -2.44 12.09 4.98
C GLU A 58 -2.48 11.09 6.13
N TYR A 59 -1.95 11.44 7.29
CA TYR A 59 -2.00 10.57 8.46
C TYR A 59 -2.49 11.32 9.69
N SER A 60 -3.20 10.64 10.58
CA SER A 60 -3.56 11.13 11.90
C SER A 60 -2.95 10.20 12.95
N LEU A 61 -2.44 10.79 14.04
CA LEU A 61 -1.92 10.04 15.17
C LEU A 61 -3.08 9.63 16.07
N CYS A 62 -3.16 8.33 16.35
CA CYS A 62 -4.12 7.78 17.31
C CYS A 62 -3.45 7.75 18.69
N TYR A 63 -3.99 8.51 19.65
CA TYR A 63 -3.60 8.43 21.06
C TYR A 63 -4.73 7.79 21.87
N GLY A 64 -4.73 6.46 21.97
CA GLY A 64 -5.64 5.70 22.82
C GLY A 64 -4.87 4.80 23.79
N GLY A 65 -4.81 5.19 25.07
CA GLY A 65 -4.10 4.41 26.11
C GLY A 65 -2.59 4.25 25.87
N ASN A 66 -2.06 3.02 26.03
CA ASN A 66 -0.63 2.69 25.91
C ASN A 66 -0.18 2.35 24.46
N ILE A 67 -1.06 2.50 23.46
CA ILE A 67 -0.78 2.11 22.08
C ILE A 67 -0.71 3.38 21.22
N ALA A 68 0.50 3.76 20.83
CA ALA A 68 0.72 4.79 19.82
C ALA A 68 0.52 4.16 18.44
N GLY A 69 -0.43 4.66 17.66
CA GLY A 69 -0.65 4.22 16.28
C GLY A 69 -0.85 5.39 15.33
N SER A 70 -0.88 5.12 14.03
CA SER A 70 -1.28 6.10 13.03
C SER A 70 -2.33 5.52 12.09
N PHE A 71 -3.32 6.33 11.76
CA PHE A 71 -4.28 6.09 10.69
C PHE A 71 -3.81 6.86 9.46
N THR A 72 -3.65 6.20 8.32
CA THR A 72 -3.17 6.83 7.08
C THR A 72 -4.19 6.69 5.98
N ALA A 73 -4.58 7.83 5.42
CA ALA A 73 -5.43 7.97 4.26
C ALA A 73 -4.58 8.25 3.00
N LEU A 74 -4.75 7.41 1.98
CA LEU A 74 -4.10 7.52 0.68
C LEU A 74 -5.16 7.78 -0.39
N SER A 75 -5.11 8.93 -1.02
CA SER A 75 -5.87 9.22 -2.24
C SER A 75 -5.02 8.88 -3.45
N VAL A 76 -5.49 7.95 -4.28
CA VAL A 76 -4.75 7.42 -5.43
C VAL A 76 -5.46 7.84 -6.69
N LYS A 77 -4.69 8.38 -7.63
CA LYS A 77 -5.18 8.75 -8.94
C LYS A 77 -4.61 7.83 -10.01
N ARG A 78 -5.47 7.36 -10.89
CA ARG A 78 -5.07 6.66 -12.11
C ARG A 78 -4.84 7.67 -13.24
N ASN A 79 -3.61 7.72 -13.73
CA ASN A 79 -3.20 8.53 -14.86
C ASN A 79 -3.69 7.92 -16.19
N ALA A 80 -3.56 8.70 -17.27
CA ALA A 80 -3.87 8.21 -18.61
C ALA A 80 -3.02 6.99 -18.96
N GLY A 81 -3.65 5.96 -19.51
CA GLY A 81 -3.00 4.68 -19.75
C GLY A 81 -3.96 3.62 -20.26
N GLU A 82 -3.39 2.54 -20.80
CA GLU A 82 -4.12 1.36 -21.28
C GLU A 82 -3.75 0.15 -20.42
N GLY A 83 -4.69 -0.77 -20.22
CA GLY A 83 -4.46 -2.04 -19.53
C GLY A 83 -5.40 -2.27 -18.36
N ASP A 84 -5.54 -3.55 -18.00
CA ASP A 84 -6.42 -3.99 -16.93
C ASP A 84 -5.70 -3.90 -15.58
N LEU A 85 -6.22 -3.04 -14.70
CA LEU A 85 -5.76 -2.93 -13.33
C LEU A 85 -6.47 -3.98 -12.47
N THR A 86 -5.73 -4.97 -11.98
CA THR A 86 -6.27 -6.00 -11.09
C THR A 86 -6.25 -5.55 -9.61
N GLY A 87 -5.41 -4.59 -9.26
CA GLY A 87 -5.35 -4.02 -7.90
C GLY A 87 -4.18 -3.07 -7.71
N LEU A 88 -3.93 -2.67 -6.46
CA LEU A 88 -2.83 -1.78 -6.10
C LEU A 88 -1.95 -2.40 -5.00
N ALA A 89 -0.69 -1.99 -4.99
CA ALA A 89 0.24 -2.22 -3.90
C ALA A 89 0.78 -0.87 -3.41
N PHE A 90 0.78 -0.68 -2.09
CA PHE A 90 1.24 0.52 -1.43
C PHE A 90 2.52 0.23 -0.67
N LEU A 91 3.56 1.01 -0.91
CA LEU A 91 4.78 0.99 -0.11
C LEU A 91 4.76 2.24 0.77
N VAL A 92 4.44 2.06 2.04
CA VAL A 92 4.29 3.15 3.01
C VAL A 92 5.43 3.06 4.01
N GLY A 93 6.04 4.19 4.36
CA GLY A 93 7.21 4.15 5.24
C GLY A 93 7.64 5.49 5.79
N ASN A 94 8.71 5.42 6.58
CA ASN A 94 9.50 6.55 7.02
C ASN A 94 11.00 6.25 6.80
N ASP A 95 11.89 7.05 7.37
CA ASP A 95 13.33 6.91 7.16
C ASP A 95 13.91 5.57 7.69
N SER A 96 13.18 4.88 8.58
CA SER A 96 13.67 3.68 9.27
C SER A 96 12.92 2.40 8.91
N LYS A 97 11.63 2.50 8.60
CA LYS A 97 10.73 1.36 8.40
C LYS A 97 9.88 1.56 7.15
N THR A 98 9.67 0.48 6.40
CA THR A 98 8.75 0.43 5.27
C THR A 98 7.82 -0.76 5.42
N LYS A 99 6.59 -0.64 4.93
CA LYS A 99 5.56 -1.68 4.94
C LYS A 99 4.88 -1.73 3.58
N LEU A 100 4.85 -2.92 3.01
CA LEU A 100 4.13 -3.20 1.76
C LEU A 100 2.72 -3.66 2.09
N ILE A 101 1.73 -3.05 1.46
CA ILE A 101 0.31 -3.28 1.69
C ILE A 101 -0.38 -3.48 0.36
N TYR A 102 -1.39 -4.34 0.33
CA TYR A 102 -2.20 -4.58 -0.87
C TYR A 102 -3.58 -3.97 -0.69
N SER A 103 -4.18 -3.46 -1.76
CA SER A 103 -5.51 -2.84 -1.72
C SER A 103 -6.62 -3.78 -1.27
N GLU A 104 -6.42 -5.10 -1.36
CA GLU A 104 -7.33 -6.12 -0.83
C GLU A 104 -7.41 -6.12 0.71
N ASN A 105 -6.49 -5.44 1.40
CA ASN A 105 -6.47 -5.28 2.86
C ASN A 105 -6.99 -3.91 3.32
N ALA A 106 -7.56 -3.10 2.42
CA ALA A 106 -8.04 -1.76 2.76
C ALA A 106 -9.47 -1.78 3.33
N THR A 107 -9.74 -0.86 4.26
CA THR A 107 -11.08 -0.69 4.86
C THR A 107 -12.08 -0.07 3.88
N TYR A 108 -11.63 0.89 3.05
CA TYR A 108 -12.42 1.51 1.99
C TYR A 108 -11.86 1.09 0.63
N LYS A 109 -12.75 0.59 -0.24
CA LYS A 109 -12.41 0.08 -1.56
C LYS A 109 -13.44 0.58 -2.57
N ASP A 110 -13.16 1.72 -3.15
CA ASP A 110 -13.75 2.09 -4.44
C ASP A 110 -12.79 1.59 -5.51
N ASP A 111 -13.24 0.60 -6.30
CA ASP A 111 -12.51 0.15 -7.49
C ASP A 111 -12.24 1.38 -8.36
N LEU A 112 -11.04 1.50 -8.97
CA LEU A 112 -10.72 2.56 -9.93
C LEU A 112 -11.36 2.20 -11.28
N PRO A 113 -12.63 2.59 -11.53
CA PRO A 113 -13.44 2.03 -12.60
C PRO A 113 -12.96 2.53 -13.96
N GLU A 114 -12.48 3.78 -14.06
CA GLU A 114 -11.90 4.34 -15.29
C GLU A 114 -11.04 5.60 -15.02
N GLN A 115 -10.51 6.19 -16.09
CA GLN A 115 -9.49 7.23 -16.09
C GLN A 115 -9.88 8.47 -15.23
N ARG A 116 -8.98 8.90 -14.34
CA ARG A 116 -9.13 10.07 -13.42
C ARG A 116 -9.99 9.88 -12.17
N ASP A 117 -10.43 8.67 -11.85
CA ASP A 117 -11.05 8.47 -10.54
C ASP A 117 -10.00 8.48 -9.42
N ILE A 118 -10.41 9.09 -8.30
CA ILE A 118 -9.64 9.16 -7.07
C ILE A 118 -10.26 8.15 -6.12
N SER A 119 -9.49 7.14 -5.74
CA SER A 119 -9.92 6.17 -4.73
C SER A 119 -9.22 6.46 -3.41
N LEU A 120 -10.00 6.44 -2.33
CA LEU A 120 -9.52 6.61 -0.97
C LEU A 120 -9.26 5.25 -0.32
N PHE A 121 -8.04 5.07 0.19
CA PHE A 121 -7.64 3.89 0.95
C PHE A 121 -7.19 4.30 2.35
N ALA A 122 -7.59 3.52 3.35
CA ALA A 122 -7.30 3.78 4.75
C ALA A 122 -6.59 2.58 5.39
N TYR A 123 -5.55 2.85 6.17
CA TYR A 123 -4.75 1.83 6.85
C TYR A 123 -4.36 2.26 8.26
N TYR A 124 -4.42 1.32 9.20
CA TYR A 124 -3.92 1.49 10.56
C TYR A 124 -2.53 0.87 10.74
N PHE A 125 -1.66 1.58 11.45
CA PHE A 125 -0.32 1.16 11.81
C PHE A 125 -0.06 1.33 13.29
N SER A 126 0.27 0.24 13.98
CA SER A 126 0.60 0.27 15.42
C SER A 126 2.03 0.68 15.74
N ASP A 127 2.92 0.74 14.75
CA ASP A 127 4.37 0.94 14.99
C ASP A 127 5.09 1.73 13.89
N LEU A 128 4.31 2.43 13.05
CA LEU A 128 4.77 3.22 11.92
C LEU A 128 3.97 4.52 11.84
N VAL A 129 4.67 5.65 11.83
CA VAL A 129 4.14 6.95 11.41
C VAL A 129 4.75 7.24 10.03
N PRO A 130 3.95 7.24 8.96
CA PRO A 130 4.51 7.34 7.62
C PRO A 130 4.84 8.78 7.27
N THR A 131 6.05 8.98 6.74
CA THR A 131 6.46 10.26 6.15
C THR A 131 6.41 10.22 4.63
N ASN A 132 6.35 9.02 4.04
CA ASN A 132 6.26 8.82 2.61
C ASN A 132 5.37 7.63 2.21
N ALA A 133 4.77 7.72 1.03
CA ALA A 133 4.00 6.65 0.42
C ALA A 133 4.24 6.56 -1.09
N ASN A 134 4.31 5.33 -1.59
CA ASN A 134 4.40 4.99 -3.00
C ASN A 134 3.26 4.04 -3.37
N VAL A 135 2.82 4.11 -4.63
CA VAL A 135 1.82 3.20 -5.19
C VAL A 135 2.35 2.51 -6.44
N ALA A 136 2.04 1.23 -6.56
CA ALA A 136 2.33 0.40 -7.70
C ALA A 136 1.05 -0.28 -8.20
N ALA A 137 0.88 -0.31 -9.53
CA ALA A 137 -0.19 -1.07 -10.15
C ALA A 137 0.06 -2.58 -10.01
N ARG A 138 -1.02 -3.36 -9.86
CA ARG A 138 -1.01 -4.81 -9.99
C ARG A 138 -1.82 -5.21 -11.20
N ILE A 139 -1.23 -6.00 -12.09
CA ILE A 139 -1.81 -6.34 -13.39
C ILE A 139 -1.94 -7.85 -13.59
N GLY A 140 -2.84 -8.22 -14.50
CA GLY A 140 -3.07 -9.59 -14.93
C GLY A 140 -3.68 -10.48 -13.85
N SER A 141 -3.95 -11.74 -14.21
CA SER A 141 -4.53 -12.75 -13.31
C SER A 141 -3.59 -13.17 -12.19
N ASN A 142 -2.27 -13.08 -12.41
CA ASN A 142 -1.25 -13.37 -11.41
C ASN A 142 -0.99 -12.22 -10.42
N LYS A 143 -1.73 -11.10 -10.55
CA LYS A 143 -1.58 -9.89 -9.71
C LYS A 143 -0.13 -9.40 -9.62
N GLN A 144 0.58 -9.38 -10.75
CA GLN A 144 1.98 -8.97 -10.81
C GLN A 144 2.11 -7.51 -10.41
N THR A 145 2.95 -7.23 -9.41
CA THR A 145 3.24 -5.87 -8.95
C THR A 145 4.24 -5.19 -9.89
N CYS A 146 3.86 -4.02 -10.40
CA CYS A 146 4.72 -3.17 -11.21
C CYS A 146 5.66 -2.33 -10.34
N ASN A 147 6.71 -1.77 -10.95
CA ASN A 147 7.50 -0.76 -10.26
C ASN A 147 6.67 0.54 -10.15
N PRO A 148 6.75 1.28 -9.03
CA PRO A 148 6.19 2.62 -8.95
C PRO A 148 6.75 3.52 -10.06
N LEU A 149 5.88 4.24 -10.77
CA LEU A 149 6.29 5.13 -11.86
C LEU A 149 6.56 6.57 -11.39
N GLY A 150 6.12 6.92 -10.18
CA GLY A 150 6.35 8.21 -9.53
C GLY A 150 7.34 8.12 -8.37
N GLY A 151 7.80 9.29 -7.92
CA GLY A 151 8.51 9.41 -6.65
C GLY A 151 7.54 9.24 -5.46
N PRO A 152 8.07 9.01 -4.24
CA PRO A 152 7.27 8.96 -3.03
C PRO A 152 6.51 10.27 -2.81
N ALA A 153 5.21 10.15 -2.57
CA ALA A 153 4.41 11.25 -2.06
C ALA A 153 4.74 11.46 -0.58
N GLU A 154 4.93 12.72 -0.19
CA GLU A 154 5.10 13.09 1.21
C GLU A 154 3.77 12.97 1.94
N CYS A 155 3.78 12.26 3.07
CA CYS A 155 2.64 12.11 3.94
C CYS A 155 2.61 13.27 4.93
N LYS A 156 1.50 13.99 4.96
CA LYS A 156 1.30 15.11 5.87
C LYS A 156 0.44 14.67 7.04
N GLU A 157 0.77 15.16 8.21
CA GLU A 157 -0.13 15.04 9.34
C GLU A 157 -1.42 15.80 9.00
N LEU A 158 -2.54 15.09 9.07
CA LEU A 158 -3.85 15.69 9.18
C LEU A 158 -3.90 16.37 10.54
N VAL A 159 -3.41 17.61 10.55
CA VAL A 159 -3.82 18.59 11.54
C VAL A 159 -5.24 18.99 11.12
N ASP A 160 -6.19 18.08 11.32
CA ASP A 160 -7.58 18.45 11.23
C ASP A 160 -7.86 19.30 12.48
N PRO A 161 -8.07 20.62 12.33
CA PRO A 161 -8.37 21.48 13.47
C PRO A 161 -9.67 21.07 14.17
N ASP A 162 -10.52 20.26 13.53
CA ASP A 162 -11.77 19.74 14.09
C ASP A 162 -11.63 18.34 14.71
N LEU A 163 -10.54 17.58 14.43
CA LEU A 163 -10.13 16.39 15.23
C LEU A 163 -9.22 16.77 16.40
N LYS A 164 -8.95 18.06 16.58
CA LYS A 164 -8.38 18.63 17.79
C LYS A 164 -9.43 18.48 18.91
N GLY A 165 -9.26 17.46 19.76
CA GLY A 165 -10.16 17.19 20.87
C GLY A 165 -11.32 16.24 20.55
N CYS A 166 -11.03 15.00 20.18
CA CYS A 166 -12.05 13.97 20.40
C CYS A 166 -12.24 13.80 21.91
N ALA A 167 -13.47 13.98 22.39
CA ALA A 167 -13.78 13.76 23.79
C ALA A 167 -13.86 12.27 24.16
N ASP A 168 -13.61 11.32 23.23
CA ASP A 168 -13.41 9.89 23.49
C ASP A 168 -11.99 9.63 24.05
N PHE A 169 -11.79 9.98 25.33
CA PHE A 169 -10.49 9.91 26.00
C PHE A 169 -10.04 8.49 26.34
N ASN A 170 -10.98 7.54 26.41
CA ASN A 170 -10.65 6.16 26.73
C ASN A 170 -10.43 5.29 25.45
N GLY A 171 -10.88 5.79 24.29
CA GLY A 171 -10.70 5.16 22.99
C GLY A 171 -11.65 3.99 22.72
N ASP A 172 -12.79 3.89 23.41
CA ASP A 172 -13.78 2.81 23.23
C ASP A 172 -14.81 3.08 22.11
N GLY A 173 -14.77 4.27 21.51
CA GLY A 173 -15.60 4.64 20.37
C GLY A 173 -16.98 5.13 20.76
N SER A 174 -17.24 5.23 22.05
CA SER A 174 -18.51 5.66 22.61
C SER A 174 -18.27 6.85 23.53
N LEU A 175 -18.73 8.03 23.13
CA LEU A 175 -18.63 9.21 23.98
C LEU A 175 -19.54 9.07 25.22
N ASN A 176 -18.95 8.80 26.38
CA ASN A 176 -19.69 8.50 27.60
C ASN A 176 -18.98 8.98 28.87
N THR A 177 -19.55 8.69 30.05
CA THR A 177 -19.01 9.15 31.34
C THR A 177 -17.59 8.64 31.60
N LEU A 178 -17.21 7.49 31.03
CA LEU A 178 -15.87 6.93 31.17
C LEU A 178 -14.80 7.82 30.52
N ASP A 179 -15.13 8.53 29.45
CA ASP A 179 -14.24 9.49 28.83
C ASP A 179 -14.02 10.72 29.70
N PHE A 180 -15.10 11.25 30.28
CA PHE A 180 -14.99 12.35 31.23
C PHE A 180 -14.12 11.98 32.43
N ILE A 181 -14.26 10.76 32.95
CA ILE A 181 -13.42 10.26 34.05
C ILE A 181 -11.95 10.16 33.61
N THR A 182 -11.70 9.67 32.40
CA THR A 182 -10.36 9.49 31.85
C THR A 182 -9.69 10.84 31.59
N PHE A 183 -10.42 11.81 31.03
CA PHE A 183 -9.98 13.20 30.90
C PHE A 183 -9.67 13.83 32.25
N LEU A 184 -10.57 13.70 33.24
CA LEU A 184 -10.35 14.28 34.57
C LEU A 184 -9.10 13.72 35.24
N ALA A 185 -8.80 12.44 35.03
CA ALA A 185 -7.56 11.82 35.49
C ALA A 185 -6.33 12.39 34.76
N ALA A 186 -6.38 12.60 33.45
CA ALA A 186 -5.28 13.22 32.70
C ALA A 186 -5.04 14.68 33.12
N TRP A 187 -6.12 15.47 33.22
CA TRP A 187 -6.11 16.87 33.63
C TRP A 187 -5.57 17.06 35.04
N SER A 188 -6.08 16.30 36.02
CA SER A 188 -5.64 16.40 37.42
C SER A 188 -4.19 15.97 37.66
N ASN A 189 -3.64 15.11 36.80
CA ASN A 189 -2.24 14.69 36.84
C ASN A 189 -1.32 15.56 35.98
N SER A 190 -1.84 16.61 35.32
CA SER A 190 -1.09 17.43 34.37
C SER A 190 -0.36 16.60 33.31
N SER A 191 -1.02 15.55 32.80
CA SER A 191 -0.51 14.75 31.69
C SER A 191 -0.67 15.51 30.38
N ASP A 192 0.25 15.38 29.42
CA ASP A 192 0.17 16.05 28.11
C ASP A 192 -1.19 15.83 27.40
N ASN A 193 -1.79 14.64 27.56
CA ASN A 193 -3.12 14.35 27.02
C ASN A 193 -4.24 15.23 27.61
N GLY A 194 -4.03 15.87 28.76
CA GLY A 194 -4.98 16.79 29.39
C GLY A 194 -4.99 18.19 28.78
N ASP A 195 -4.00 18.54 27.94
CA ASP A 195 -3.93 19.79 27.15
C ASP A 195 -4.72 19.60 25.84
N ILE A 196 -6.04 19.55 25.96
CA ILE A 196 -6.95 19.23 24.83
C ILE A 196 -7.02 20.37 23.82
N ASN A 197 -6.80 21.62 24.26
CA ASN A 197 -6.79 22.78 23.36
C ASN A 197 -5.39 22.99 22.72
N GLN A 198 -4.37 22.28 23.22
CA GLN A 198 -2.96 22.31 22.79
C GLN A 198 -2.35 23.71 22.85
N ASP A 199 -2.65 24.47 23.90
CA ASP A 199 -2.07 25.79 24.14
C ASP A 199 -0.75 25.73 24.93
N GLY A 200 -0.36 24.53 25.37
CA GLY A 200 0.86 24.26 26.12
C GLY A 200 0.68 24.36 27.63
N ASN A 201 -0.54 24.63 28.12
CA ASN A 201 -0.88 24.64 29.54
C ASN A 201 -2.09 23.73 29.78
N ILE A 202 -2.10 23.06 30.93
CA ILE A 202 -3.24 22.24 31.35
C ILE A 202 -4.03 23.03 32.39
N ASP A 203 -5.12 23.65 31.98
CA ASP A 203 -5.89 24.55 32.81
C ASP A 203 -7.42 24.48 32.58
N GLN A 204 -8.16 25.51 32.99
CA GLN A 204 -9.62 25.53 32.87
C GLN A 204 -10.10 25.64 31.42
N GLY A 205 -9.25 26.14 30.51
CA GLY A 205 -9.46 26.16 29.08
C GLY A 205 -9.67 24.76 28.55
N ASP A 206 -8.86 23.79 28.97
CA ASP A 206 -9.01 22.40 28.55
C ASP A 206 -10.31 21.78 29.02
N PHE A 207 -10.68 22.04 30.28
CA PHE A 207 -11.91 21.53 30.83
C PHE A 207 -13.13 22.07 30.10
N LEU A 208 -13.12 23.35 29.74
CA LEU A 208 -14.19 23.98 28.98
C LEU A 208 -14.27 23.41 27.56
N GLU A 209 -13.13 23.25 26.89
CA GLU A 209 -13.05 22.65 25.55
C GLU A 209 -13.58 21.21 25.57
N PHE A 210 -13.16 20.38 26.53
CA PHE A 210 -13.69 19.01 26.72
C PHE A 210 -15.22 19.01 26.89
N CYS A 211 -15.76 19.94 27.68
CA CYS A 211 -17.21 20.06 27.87
C CYS A 211 -17.94 20.46 26.58
N ILE A 212 -17.36 21.37 25.78
CA ILE A 212 -17.88 21.75 24.46
C ILE A 212 -17.92 20.51 23.56
N LEU A 213 -16.85 19.72 23.54
CA LEU A 213 -16.73 18.51 22.73
C LEU A 213 -17.73 17.43 23.15
N MET A 214 -17.90 17.17 24.46
CA MET A 214 -18.93 16.28 25.00
C MET A 214 -20.35 16.70 24.63
N SER A 215 -20.61 18.01 24.55
CA SER A 215 -21.95 18.55 24.30
C SER A 215 -22.39 18.47 22.85
N LYS A 216 -21.45 18.31 21.91
CA LYS A 216 -21.76 18.39 20.49
C LYS A 216 -22.50 17.15 19.96
N GLU A 217 -22.58 16.02 20.68
CA GLU A 217 -23.13 14.71 20.23
C GLU A 217 -22.56 14.18 18.88
N GLU A 218 -21.80 14.99 18.15
CA GLU A 218 -21.17 14.72 16.87
C GLU A 218 -19.77 14.11 17.07
N CYS A 219 -19.63 13.14 17.99
CA CYS A 219 -18.48 12.23 17.97
C CYS A 219 -18.64 11.12 16.91
N SER A 220 -19.63 11.21 16.01
CA SER A 220 -19.77 10.28 14.89
C SER A 220 -18.55 10.24 13.96
N GLN A 221 -17.67 11.25 14.05
CA GLN A 221 -16.36 11.28 13.37
C GLN A 221 -15.17 10.89 14.26
N CYS A 222 -15.31 10.82 15.60
CA CYS A 222 -14.32 10.12 16.44
C CYS A 222 -14.33 8.60 16.19
N GLY A 223 -15.33 8.12 15.44
CA GLY A 223 -15.41 6.81 14.78
C GLY A 223 -14.34 6.56 13.70
N TYR A 224 -13.36 7.45 13.48
CA TYR A 224 -12.04 7.03 12.97
C TYR A 224 -11.24 6.20 13.99
N GLN A 225 -11.97 5.52 14.87
CA GLN A 225 -11.53 4.47 15.77
C GLN A 225 -10.57 3.54 15.06
N CYS A 226 -9.36 3.57 15.59
CA CYS A 226 -8.22 2.80 15.18
C CYS A 226 -8.48 1.33 15.56
N SER A 227 -9.31 0.65 14.76
CA SER A 227 -9.57 -0.79 14.85
C SER A 227 -8.44 -1.60 14.23
#